data_AF-T1D7B6-F1
#
_entry.id   AF-T1D7B6-F1
#
_cell.length_a   1.000
_cell.length_b   1.000
_cell.length_c   1.000
_cell.angle_alpha   90.00
_cell.angle_beta   90.00
_cell.angle_gamma   90.00
#
_symmetry.space_group_name_H-M   'P 1'
#
loop_
_entity.id
_entity.type
_entity.pdbx_description
1 polymer ?
#
loop_
_entity_poly.entity_id
_entity_poly.type
_entity_poly.pdbx_seq_one_letter_code
_entity_poly.pdbx_strand_id
1 'polypeptide(L)'
;MPSFSRALRLLAATALLVAVAGCAIQPARDDDPWQATNRKIFNFNQKFDNAVAKPVARGYVKVTSAEVRLMVSNFFDNLQMPISIVNDVLQVRPVGAAQNTGRFLVNSTIGLAGLFDPAGKLGLHQDTTDFGVTLARWGVPQGPYLVIPFLGPSSVRDFPAYLVDTYFLNPMSYWVRDYHFRYYTEYLPYTLYLVQLRASLLNTDQFLSSAYDPYVMLRDAYLQRRNYLIYHGNPPTSLQENFEQRRCWRQRQWGRRIGYGGVVGAAARLRSSPRHASDEKRLDAGCCSLGAARGSRLDRSDAGKFGGASACRERGAR
;
A
#
# COMPACT_ATOMS: atom_id res chain seq x y z
N MET A 1 -10.21 11.86 48.97
CA MET A 1 -9.73 11.01 47.86
C MET A 1 -10.15 11.67 46.54
N PRO A 2 -9.24 12.29 45.76
CA PRO A 2 -9.60 12.85 44.47
C PRO A 2 -10.07 11.73 43.54
N SER A 3 -11.24 11.90 42.93
CA SER A 3 -11.95 10.84 42.22
C SER A 3 -11.11 10.26 41.08
N PHE A 4 -11.01 8.94 41.03
CA PHE A 4 -10.30 8.16 40.00
C PHE A 4 -10.66 8.59 38.56
N SER A 5 -11.87 9.10 38.37
CA SER A 5 -12.39 9.68 37.13
C SER A 5 -11.68 10.96 36.67
N ARG A 6 -11.17 11.80 37.58
CA ARG A 6 -10.44 13.05 37.23
C ARG A 6 -9.01 12.73 36.77
N ALA A 7 -8.35 11.76 37.42
CA ALA A 7 -7.04 11.29 37.03
C ALA A 7 -7.06 10.65 35.62
N LEU A 8 -8.08 9.84 35.32
CA LEU A 8 -8.25 9.22 34.01
C LEU A 8 -8.48 10.25 32.90
N ARG A 9 -9.28 11.29 33.16
CA ARG A 9 -9.53 12.39 32.21
C ARG A 9 -8.29 13.23 31.95
N LEU A 10 -7.49 13.51 32.99
CA LEU A 10 -6.24 14.24 32.85
C LEU A 10 -5.20 13.42 32.07
N LEU A 11 -5.09 12.12 32.33
CA LEU A 11 -4.22 11.22 31.57
C LEU A 11 -4.62 11.13 30.10
N ALA A 12 -5.92 11.01 29.82
CA ALA A 12 -6.44 11.03 28.45
C ALA A 12 -6.18 12.36 27.74
N ALA A 13 -6.34 13.49 28.43
CA ALA A 13 -6.07 14.82 27.87
C ALA A 13 -4.57 15.03 27.60
N THR A 14 -3.69 14.57 28.48
CA THR A 14 -2.24 14.60 28.25
C THR A 14 -1.81 13.68 27.12
N ALA A 15 -2.41 12.48 26.99
CA ALA A 15 -2.13 11.57 25.89
C ALA A 15 -2.58 12.16 24.54
N LEU A 16 -3.72 12.86 24.52
CA LEU A 16 -4.22 13.57 23.33
C LEU A 16 -3.30 14.75 22.96
N LEU A 17 -2.83 15.54 23.93
CA LEU A 17 -1.90 16.65 23.69
C LEU A 17 -0.53 16.17 23.17
N VAL A 18 -0.02 15.04 23.68
CA VAL A 18 1.21 14.41 23.17
C VAL A 18 1.01 13.88 21.75
N ALA A 19 -0.19 13.36 21.41
CA ALA A 19 -0.50 12.90 20.07
C ALA A 19 -0.57 14.07 19.05
N VAL A 20 -1.03 15.25 19.44
CA VAL A 20 -1.10 16.44 18.56
C VAL A 20 0.27 17.11 18.37
N ALA A 21 1.15 17.07 19.39
CA ALA A 21 2.51 17.61 19.29
C ALA A 21 3.45 16.79 18.36
N GLY A 22 3.03 15.60 17.92
CA GLY A 22 3.75 14.74 16.98
C GLY A 22 3.57 15.08 15.49
N CYS A 23 2.74 16.08 15.15
CA CYS A 23 2.47 16.50 13.76
C CYS A 23 3.63 17.31 13.14
N ALA A 24 4.85 16.78 13.19
CA ALA A 24 5.87 17.16 12.22
C ALA A 24 5.70 16.24 11.01
N ILE A 25 5.34 16.82 9.86
CA ILE A 25 5.32 16.12 8.57
C ILE A 25 6.74 15.65 8.30
N GLN A 26 7.05 14.41 8.67
CA GLN A 26 8.35 13.83 8.39
C GLN A 26 8.47 13.61 6.88
N PRO A 27 9.54 14.12 6.24
CA PRO A 27 9.88 13.69 4.89
C PRO A 27 10.12 12.18 4.90
N ALA A 28 9.68 11.48 3.86
CA ALA A 28 9.74 10.02 3.73
C ALA A 28 11.13 9.46 4.14
N ARG A 29 11.23 8.96 5.38
CA ARG A 29 12.50 8.55 5.99
C ARG A 29 12.58 7.03 6.07
N ASP A 30 13.72 6.56 5.58
CA ASP A 30 14.32 5.22 5.61
C ASP A 30 13.52 4.00 5.14
N ASP A 31 14.19 3.24 4.29
CA ASP A 31 13.69 2.07 3.59
C ASP A 31 13.39 0.95 4.58
N ASP A 32 12.13 0.86 5.00
CA ASP A 32 11.60 -0.18 5.88
C ASP A 32 12.54 -0.58 7.05
N PRO A 33 12.46 0.13 8.19
CA PRO A 33 13.23 -0.20 9.39
C PRO A 33 13.04 -1.64 9.89
N TRP A 34 11.92 -2.26 9.55
CA TRP A 34 11.54 -3.61 9.97
C TRP A 34 11.68 -4.64 8.85
N GLN A 35 12.50 -4.36 7.83
CA GLN A 35 12.67 -5.21 6.66
C GLN A 35 12.95 -6.68 7.02
N ALA A 36 13.80 -6.93 8.02
CA ALA A 36 14.13 -8.30 8.44
C ALA A 36 12.89 -9.05 8.96
N THR A 37 12.07 -8.40 9.78
CA THR A 37 10.82 -8.96 10.32
C THR A 37 9.77 -9.09 9.22
N ASN A 38 9.60 -8.04 8.42
CA ASN A 38 8.64 -7.98 7.32
C ASN A 38 8.90 -9.06 6.28
N ARG A 39 10.17 -9.36 5.95
CA ARG A 39 10.53 -10.48 5.06
C ARG A 39 10.19 -11.84 5.65
N LYS A 40 10.36 -12.05 6.96
CA LYS A 40 9.97 -13.31 7.62
C LYS A 40 8.46 -13.52 7.56
N ILE A 41 7.68 -12.48 7.86
CA ILE A 41 6.22 -12.53 7.80
C ILE A 41 5.75 -12.68 6.35
N PHE A 42 6.38 -11.97 5.41
CA PHE A 42 6.12 -12.15 3.99
C PHE A 42 6.34 -13.61 3.55
N ASN A 43 7.45 -14.22 3.95
CA ASN A 43 7.70 -15.63 3.64
C ASN A 43 6.67 -16.58 4.27
N PHE A 44 6.20 -16.27 5.48
CA PHE A 44 5.10 -17.00 6.10
C PHE A 44 3.80 -16.87 5.27
N ASN A 45 3.43 -15.65 4.88
CA ASN A 45 2.26 -15.40 4.05
C ASN A 45 2.37 -16.11 2.69
N GLN A 46 3.54 -16.11 2.06
CA GLN A 46 3.79 -16.82 0.80
C GLN A 46 3.64 -18.34 0.96
N LYS A 47 4.11 -18.92 2.07
CA LYS A 47 3.92 -20.35 2.36
C LYS A 47 2.43 -20.67 2.55
N PHE A 48 1.73 -19.86 3.32
CA PHE A 48 0.29 -20.01 3.53
C PHE A 48 -0.49 -19.86 2.22
N ASP A 49 -0.16 -18.86 1.40
CA ASP A 49 -0.81 -18.64 0.11
C ASP A 49 -0.65 -19.84 -0.81
N ASN A 50 0.57 -20.34 -0.96
CA ASN A 50 0.86 -21.49 -1.83
C ASN A 50 0.21 -22.79 -1.32
N ALA A 51 0.11 -22.97 0.00
CA ALA A 51 -0.44 -24.19 0.60
C ALA A 51 -1.96 -24.19 0.71
N VAL A 52 -2.59 -23.02 0.91
CA VAL A 52 -4.01 -22.91 1.27
C VAL A 52 -4.76 -21.96 0.34
N ALA A 53 -4.43 -20.67 0.36
CA ALA A 53 -5.27 -19.65 -0.29
C ALA A 53 -5.32 -19.82 -1.82
N LYS A 54 -4.18 -20.09 -2.46
CA LYS A 54 -4.08 -20.27 -3.91
C LYS A 54 -4.74 -21.56 -4.40
N PRO A 55 -4.56 -22.74 -3.78
CA PRO A 55 -5.34 -23.93 -4.12
C PRO A 55 -6.85 -23.73 -3.98
N VAL A 56 -7.31 -23.10 -2.89
CA VAL A 56 -8.73 -22.82 -2.66
C VAL A 56 -9.28 -21.87 -3.72
N ALA A 57 -8.55 -20.78 -4.04
CA ALA A 57 -8.94 -19.85 -5.09
C ALA A 57 -9.01 -20.51 -6.48
N ARG A 58 -8.06 -21.41 -6.81
CA ARG A 58 -8.12 -22.19 -8.05
C ARG A 58 -9.31 -23.15 -8.09
N GLY A 59 -9.61 -23.80 -6.97
CA GLY A 59 -10.81 -24.62 -6.83
C GLY A 59 -12.09 -23.81 -7.08
N TYR A 60 -12.19 -22.63 -6.47
CA TYR A 60 -13.29 -21.70 -6.68
C TYR A 60 -13.43 -21.28 -8.15
N VAL A 61 -12.32 -20.93 -8.83
CA VAL A 61 -12.33 -20.61 -10.27
C VAL A 61 -12.77 -21.81 -11.12
N LYS A 62 -12.40 -23.03 -10.73
CA LYS A 62 -12.75 -24.26 -11.46
C LYS A 62 -14.25 -24.60 -11.37
N VAL A 63 -14.90 -24.31 -10.26
CA VAL A 63 -16.32 -24.66 -10.03
C VAL A 63 -17.30 -23.53 -10.35
N THR A 64 -16.82 -22.31 -10.58
CA THR A 64 -17.65 -21.13 -10.90
C THR A 64 -17.41 -20.64 -12.33
N SER A 65 -18.42 -20.01 -12.93
CA SER A 65 -18.25 -19.30 -14.20
C SER A 65 -17.65 -17.90 -13.98
N ALA A 66 -17.14 -17.27 -15.03
CA ALA A 66 -16.59 -15.93 -14.94
C ALA A 66 -17.64 -14.88 -14.54
N GLU A 67 -18.88 -15.06 -15.01
CA GLU A 67 -20.03 -14.21 -14.73
C GLU A 67 -20.40 -14.26 -13.25
N VAL A 68 -20.47 -15.47 -12.66
CA VAL A 68 -20.76 -15.66 -11.23
C VAL A 68 -19.68 -14.97 -10.39
N ARG A 69 -18.40 -15.14 -10.74
CA ARG A 69 -17.30 -14.47 -10.02
C ARG A 69 -17.37 -12.97 -10.12
N LEU A 70 -17.76 -12.42 -11.28
CA LEU A 70 -17.95 -10.99 -11.45
C LEU A 70 -19.10 -10.48 -10.57
N MET A 71 -20.22 -11.20 -10.53
CA MET A 71 -21.36 -10.84 -9.68
C MET A 71 -20.99 -10.85 -8.18
N VAL A 72 -20.25 -11.87 -7.75
CA VAL A 72 -19.76 -11.97 -6.36
C VAL A 72 -18.77 -10.84 -6.06
N SER A 73 -17.88 -10.50 -7.00
CA SER A 73 -16.98 -9.34 -6.86
C SER A 73 -17.76 -8.05 -6.65
N ASN A 74 -18.69 -7.75 -7.57
CA ASN A 74 -19.50 -6.54 -7.52
C ASN A 74 -20.31 -6.43 -6.21
N PHE A 75 -20.84 -7.56 -5.74
CA PHE A 75 -21.58 -7.62 -4.49
C PHE A 75 -20.71 -7.18 -3.30
N PHE A 76 -19.49 -7.73 -3.20
CA PHE A 76 -18.58 -7.33 -2.13
C PHE A 76 -18.05 -5.91 -2.28
N ASP A 77 -17.81 -5.45 -3.52
CA ASP A 77 -17.40 -4.06 -3.79
C ASP A 77 -18.51 -3.08 -3.38
N ASN A 78 -19.78 -3.41 -3.63
CA ASN A 78 -20.93 -2.62 -3.19
C ASN A 78 -21.10 -2.65 -1.67
N LEU A 79 -20.89 -3.81 -1.04
CA LEU A 79 -21.00 -3.99 0.41
C LEU A 79 -19.95 -3.18 1.19
N GLN A 80 -18.78 -2.94 0.60
CA GLN A 80 -17.73 -2.11 1.20
C GLN A 80 -17.91 -0.61 0.94
N MET A 81 -18.81 -0.22 0.03
CA MET A 81 -18.98 1.18 -0.35
C MET A 81 -19.40 2.12 0.80
N PRO A 82 -20.20 1.69 1.81
CA PRO A 82 -20.47 2.49 3.01
C PRO A 82 -19.20 2.97 3.73
N ILE A 83 -18.12 2.17 3.73
CA ILE A 83 -16.82 2.54 4.30
C ILE A 83 -16.28 3.77 3.57
N SER A 84 -16.30 3.76 2.23
CA SER A 84 -15.83 4.89 1.44
C SER A 84 -16.72 6.12 1.59
N ILE A 85 -18.05 5.96 1.64
CA ILE A 85 -18.98 7.08 1.86
C ILE A 85 -18.70 7.79 3.20
N VAL A 86 -18.60 7.04 4.29
CA VAL A 86 -18.31 7.61 5.61
C VAL A 86 -16.94 8.30 5.61
N ASN A 87 -15.93 7.67 5.02
CA ASN A 87 -14.61 8.25 4.94
C ASN A 87 -14.54 9.50 4.06
N ASP A 88 -15.29 9.58 2.96
CA ASP A 88 -15.39 10.81 2.16
C ASP A 88 -16.03 11.95 2.95
N VAL A 89 -17.04 11.65 3.77
CA VAL A 89 -17.64 12.64 4.68
C VAL A 89 -16.63 13.09 5.74
N LEU A 90 -15.91 12.15 6.37
CA LEU A 90 -14.85 12.46 7.34
C LEU A 90 -13.68 13.23 6.72
N GLN A 91 -13.46 13.03 5.42
CA GLN A 91 -12.50 13.80 4.66
C GLN A 91 -13.06 15.14 4.20
N VAL A 92 -14.35 15.48 4.37
CA VAL A 92 -14.92 16.72 3.80
C VAL A 92 -14.79 16.71 2.26
N ARG A 93 -15.17 15.60 1.62
CA ARG A 93 -15.23 15.39 0.16
C ARG A 93 -16.68 15.22 -0.29
N PRO A 94 -17.47 16.30 -0.40
CA PRO A 94 -18.89 16.19 -0.75
C PRO A 94 -19.11 15.54 -2.12
N VAL A 95 -18.25 15.79 -3.10
CA VAL A 95 -18.34 15.19 -4.45
C VAL A 95 -18.10 13.68 -4.41
N GLY A 96 -17.04 13.23 -3.73
CA GLY A 96 -16.74 11.80 -3.57
C GLY A 96 -17.86 11.08 -2.80
N ALA A 97 -18.31 11.67 -1.69
CA ALA A 97 -19.43 11.13 -0.90
C ALA A 97 -20.71 10.99 -1.73
N ALA A 98 -21.07 12.02 -2.51
CA ALA A 98 -22.25 11.98 -3.37
C ALA A 98 -22.12 10.94 -4.49
N GLN A 99 -20.95 10.83 -5.12
CA GLN A 99 -20.67 9.87 -6.19
C GLN A 99 -20.73 8.42 -5.67
N ASN A 100 -20.08 8.13 -4.54
CA ASN A 100 -20.11 6.81 -3.91
C ASN A 100 -21.50 6.46 -3.38
N THR A 101 -22.24 7.43 -2.83
CA THR A 101 -23.64 7.22 -2.41
C THR A 101 -24.54 6.92 -3.62
N GLY A 102 -24.37 7.67 -4.72
CA GLY A 102 -25.09 7.43 -5.97
C GLY A 102 -24.83 6.03 -6.51
N ARG A 103 -23.56 5.59 -6.58
CA ARG A 103 -23.20 4.22 -6.96
C ARG A 103 -23.87 3.21 -6.03
N PHE A 104 -23.83 3.41 -4.72
CA PHE A 104 -24.41 2.50 -3.73
C PHE A 104 -25.90 2.33 -3.93
N LEU A 105 -26.63 3.43 -4.08
CA LEU A 105 -28.08 3.38 -4.28
C LEU A 105 -28.42 2.68 -5.60
N VAL A 106 -27.76 3.05 -6.69
CA VAL A 106 -28.01 2.46 -8.03
C VAL A 106 -27.69 0.97 -8.05
N ASN A 107 -26.53 0.55 -7.54
CA ASN A 107 -26.12 -0.85 -7.54
C ASN A 107 -26.96 -1.67 -6.55
N SER A 108 -27.34 -1.10 -5.41
CA SER A 108 -28.18 -1.83 -4.44
C SER A 108 -29.63 -1.99 -4.90
N THR A 109 -30.18 -1.02 -5.63
CA THR A 109 -31.58 -1.06 -6.12
C THR A 109 -31.68 -1.74 -7.48
N ILE A 110 -31.12 -1.13 -8.52
CA ILE A 110 -31.19 -1.61 -9.92
C ILE A 110 -30.23 -2.79 -10.12
N GLY A 111 -29.07 -2.77 -9.48
CA GLY A 111 -28.05 -3.80 -9.59
C GLY A 111 -28.32 -5.07 -8.76
N LEU A 112 -29.52 -5.23 -8.18
CA LEU A 112 -29.89 -6.35 -7.30
C LEU A 112 -28.91 -6.54 -6.14
N ALA A 113 -28.92 -5.61 -5.17
CA ALA A 113 -28.01 -5.59 -4.01
C ALA A 113 -26.51 -5.50 -4.36
N GLY A 114 -26.18 -5.06 -5.57
CA GLY A 114 -24.81 -4.91 -6.06
C GLY A 114 -24.27 -6.10 -6.83
N LEU A 115 -25.08 -7.12 -7.15
CA LEU A 115 -24.64 -8.21 -8.03
C LEU A 115 -24.27 -7.71 -9.44
N PHE A 116 -24.94 -6.67 -9.92
CA PHE A 116 -24.64 -5.98 -11.18
C PHE A 116 -24.17 -4.55 -10.91
N ASP A 117 -23.35 -4.00 -11.84
CA ASP A 117 -22.86 -2.62 -11.78
C ASP A 117 -23.50 -1.72 -12.87
N PRO A 118 -24.80 -1.38 -12.78
CA PRO A 118 -25.40 -0.37 -13.65
C PRO A 118 -24.82 1.02 -13.40
N ALA A 119 -24.34 1.33 -12.19
CA ALA A 119 -23.76 2.64 -11.89
C ALA A 119 -22.50 2.92 -12.74
N GLY A 120 -21.67 1.90 -12.98
CA GLY A 120 -20.51 2.03 -13.86
C GLY A 120 -20.89 2.42 -15.29
N LYS A 121 -21.99 1.86 -15.80
CA LYS A 121 -22.52 2.19 -17.14
C LYS A 121 -23.09 3.60 -17.23
N LEU A 122 -23.49 4.19 -16.09
CA LEU A 122 -23.96 5.56 -15.98
C LEU A 122 -22.81 6.58 -15.80
N GLY A 123 -21.55 6.14 -15.84
CA GLY A 123 -20.37 7.01 -15.70
C GLY A 123 -20.06 7.40 -14.25
N LEU A 124 -20.73 6.79 -13.27
CA LEU A 124 -20.38 6.97 -11.86
C LEU A 124 -19.16 6.09 -11.58
N HIS A 125 -17.93 6.60 -11.65
CA HIS A 125 -16.75 5.78 -11.36
C HIS A 125 -16.60 5.50 -9.86
N GLN A 126 -16.04 4.36 -9.48
CA GLN A 126 -15.81 4.02 -8.08
C GLN A 126 -14.64 4.83 -7.51
N ASP A 127 -14.85 5.54 -6.39
CA ASP A 127 -13.81 6.27 -5.68
C ASP A 127 -13.57 5.60 -4.31
N THR A 128 -12.71 4.60 -4.29
CA THR A 128 -12.45 3.83 -3.07
C THR A 128 -11.58 4.62 -2.09
N THR A 129 -12.05 4.79 -0.86
CA THR A 129 -11.26 5.35 0.24
C THR A 129 -11.50 4.59 1.55
N ASP A 130 -10.55 4.72 2.46
CA ASP A 130 -10.53 4.07 3.78
C ASP A 130 -10.08 5.05 4.88
N PHE A 131 -10.16 4.64 6.14
CA PHE A 131 -9.81 5.48 7.28
C PHE A 131 -8.32 5.82 7.31
N GLY A 132 -7.45 5.01 6.71
CA GLY A 132 -6.02 5.31 6.63
C GLY A 132 -5.76 6.50 5.70
N VAL A 133 -6.51 6.62 4.61
CA VAL A 133 -6.50 7.83 3.75
C VAL A 133 -7.10 9.02 4.48
N THR A 134 -8.19 8.82 5.24
CA THR A 134 -8.77 9.86 6.10
C THR A 134 -7.73 10.41 7.07
N LEU A 135 -7.03 9.55 7.80
CA LEU A 135 -5.94 9.94 8.70
C LEU A 135 -4.82 10.70 7.95
N ALA A 136 -4.48 10.27 6.73
CA ALA A 136 -3.50 10.97 5.89
C ALA A 136 -3.93 12.41 5.60
N ARG A 137 -5.21 12.61 5.26
CA ARG A 137 -5.77 13.94 4.99
C ARG A 137 -5.71 14.85 6.22
N TRP A 138 -5.91 14.28 7.41
CA TRP A 138 -5.78 14.99 8.68
C TRP A 138 -4.33 15.12 9.17
N GLY A 139 -3.34 14.80 8.34
CA GLY A 139 -1.92 15.04 8.61
C GLY A 139 -1.21 13.92 9.39
N VAL A 140 -1.87 12.79 9.65
CA VAL A 140 -1.22 11.66 10.31
C VAL A 140 -0.20 11.03 9.36
N PRO A 141 1.08 11.00 9.73
CA PRO A 141 2.12 10.42 8.89
C PRO A 141 1.89 8.91 8.73
N GLN A 142 2.29 8.36 7.59
CA GLN A 142 2.15 6.92 7.31
C GLN A 142 2.91 6.04 8.34
N GLY A 143 4.08 6.51 8.79
CA GLY A 143 5.00 5.74 9.61
C GLY A 143 5.68 4.59 8.84
N PRO A 144 6.44 3.73 9.55
CA PRO A 144 7.12 2.58 8.97
C PRO A 144 6.17 1.63 8.22
N TYR A 145 6.68 1.04 7.15
CA TYR A 145 6.04 -0.07 6.46
C TYR A 145 6.10 -1.33 7.33
N LEU A 146 5.04 -2.11 7.31
CA LEU A 146 5.00 -3.40 8.00
C LEU A 146 4.23 -4.43 7.17
N VAL A 147 4.51 -5.70 7.40
CA VAL A 147 3.74 -6.81 6.82
C VAL A 147 3.01 -7.52 7.94
N ILE A 148 1.70 -7.67 7.78
CA ILE A 148 0.84 -8.33 8.75
C ILE A 148 0.68 -9.80 8.34
N PRO A 149 0.75 -10.76 9.28
CA PRO A 149 0.42 -12.15 8.99
C PRO A 149 -0.99 -12.26 8.38
N PHE A 150 -1.13 -13.10 7.35
CA PHE A 150 -2.34 -13.34 6.56
C PHE A 150 -2.87 -12.16 5.73
N LEU A 151 -2.85 -10.92 6.26
CA LEU A 151 -3.41 -9.74 5.60
C LEU A 151 -2.44 -9.10 4.58
N GLY A 152 -1.13 -9.17 4.83
CA GLY A 152 -0.11 -8.68 3.90
C GLY A 152 0.38 -7.25 4.17
N PRO A 153 0.76 -6.48 3.12
CA PRO A 153 1.36 -5.15 3.23
C PRO A 153 0.50 -4.12 3.98
N SER A 154 1.08 -3.39 4.93
CA SER A 154 0.43 -2.29 5.64
C SER A 154 1.44 -1.23 6.11
N SER A 155 0.97 -0.26 6.89
CA SER A 155 1.81 0.74 7.58
C SER A 155 1.33 0.95 9.01
N VAL A 156 2.13 1.61 9.85
CA VAL A 156 1.75 1.93 11.24
C VAL A 156 0.46 2.73 11.32
N ARG A 157 0.22 3.64 10.35
CA ARG A 157 -1.07 4.35 10.26
C ARG A 157 -2.20 3.47 9.74
N ASP A 158 -1.94 2.69 8.70
CA ASP A 158 -2.99 1.98 7.97
C ASP A 158 -3.46 0.70 8.69
N PHE A 159 -2.63 0.10 9.55
CA PHE A 159 -3.01 -1.08 10.34
C PHE A 159 -4.19 -0.84 11.29
N PRO A 160 -4.13 0.13 12.23
CA PRO A 160 -5.27 0.42 13.10
C PRO A 160 -6.46 0.97 12.30
N ALA A 161 -6.21 1.67 11.20
CA ALA A 161 -7.28 2.18 10.34
C ALA A 161 -8.10 1.05 9.70
N TYR A 162 -7.43 0.00 9.21
CA TYR A 162 -8.10 -1.20 8.71
C TYR A 162 -9.03 -1.84 9.76
N LEU A 163 -8.61 -1.87 11.04
CA LEU A 163 -9.46 -2.38 12.12
C LEU A 163 -10.67 -1.46 12.36
N VAL A 164 -10.48 -0.15 12.30
CA VAL A 164 -11.59 0.82 12.43
C VAL A 164 -12.61 0.62 11.31
N ASP A 165 -12.16 0.57 10.06
CA ASP A 165 -13.03 0.35 8.91
C ASP A 165 -13.75 -1.00 9.01
N THR A 166 -13.02 -2.07 9.30
CA THR A 166 -13.59 -3.42 9.36
C THR A 166 -14.55 -3.59 10.53
N TYR A 167 -14.28 -2.98 11.68
CA TYR A 167 -15.11 -3.17 12.87
C TYR A 167 -16.30 -2.21 12.92
N PHE A 168 -16.11 -0.92 12.60
CA PHE A 168 -17.12 0.12 12.77
C PHE A 168 -17.81 0.56 11.48
N LEU A 169 -17.20 0.38 10.31
CA LEU A 169 -17.76 0.92 9.06
C LEU A 169 -18.23 -0.17 8.09
N ASN A 170 -17.82 -1.42 8.29
CA ASN A 170 -18.21 -2.53 7.46
C ASN A 170 -19.61 -3.05 7.88
N PRO A 171 -20.65 -2.99 7.03
CA PRO A 171 -21.97 -3.52 7.35
C PRO A 171 -21.96 -5.00 7.73
N MET A 172 -21.01 -5.78 7.19
CA MET A 172 -20.84 -7.19 7.50
C MET A 172 -20.48 -7.45 8.98
N SER A 173 -19.73 -6.54 9.62
CA SER A 173 -19.34 -6.70 11.03
C SER A 173 -20.55 -6.56 11.96
N TYR A 174 -21.44 -5.63 11.66
CA TYR A 174 -22.72 -5.45 12.35
C TYR A 174 -23.61 -6.69 12.21
N TRP A 175 -23.77 -7.18 10.98
CA TRP A 175 -24.56 -8.39 10.73
C TRP A 175 -24.00 -9.61 11.46
N VAL A 176 -22.68 -9.79 11.48
CA VAL A 176 -22.06 -10.90 12.22
C VAL A 176 -22.27 -10.77 13.74
N ARG A 177 -22.24 -9.56 14.29
CA ARG A 177 -22.34 -9.31 15.73
C ARG A 177 -23.76 -9.47 16.27
N ASP A 178 -24.75 -9.02 15.51
CA ASP A 178 -26.12 -8.90 16.00
C ASP A 178 -26.89 -10.25 15.92
N TYR A 179 -26.36 -11.23 15.18
CA TYR A 179 -26.95 -12.57 15.04
C TYR A 179 -26.11 -13.65 15.74
N HIS A 180 -26.78 -14.58 16.43
CA HIS A 180 -26.13 -15.72 17.08
C HIS A 180 -25.94 -16.87 16.09
N PHE A 181 -24.83 -16.84 15.38
CA PHE A 181 -24.45 -17.90 14.45
C PHE A 181 -24.05 -19.17 15.22
N ARG A 182 -24.53 -20.33 14.75
CA ARG A 182 -24.06 -21.64 15.22
C ARG A 182 -22.91 -22.11 14.34
N TYR A 183 -22.03 -22.94 14.91
CA TYR A 183 -20.95 -23.62 14.19
C TYR A 183 -19.97 -22.68 13.46
N TYR A 184 -19.66 -21.52 14.03
CA TYR A 184 -18.68 -20.58 13.46
C TYR A 184 -19.05 -20.02 12.08
N THR A 185 -20.34 -20.02 11.72
CA THR A 185 -20.83 -19.54 10.41
C THR A 185 -20.64 -18.03 10.21
N GLU A 186 -20.32 -17.29 11.28
CA GLU A 186 -19.94 -15.88 11.24
C GLU A 186 -18.70 -15.58 10.38
N TYR A 187 -17.77 -16.53 10.21
CA TYR A 187 -16.55 -16.35 9.42
C TYR A 187 -16.75 -16.66 7.93
N LEU A 188 -17.87 -17.29 7.57
CA LEU A 188 -18.16 -17.68 6.19
C LEU A 188 -18.13 -16.49 5.22
N PRO A 189 -18.81 -15.36 5.47
CA PRO A 189 -18.82 -14.25 4.51
C PRO A 189 -17.43 -13.61 4.33
N TYR A 190 -16.63 -13.49 5.41
CA TYR A 190 -15.23 -13.04 5.32
C TYR A 190 -14.36 -14.01 4.52
N THR A 191 -14.54 -15.31 4.74
CA THR A 191 -13.79 -16.34 4.02
C THR A 191 -14.14 -16.33 2.54
N LEU A 192 -15.42 -16.22 2.19
CA LEU A 192 -15.87 -16.10 0.81
C LEU A 192 -15.30 -14.85 0.13
N TYR A 193 -15.30 -13.71 0.84
CA TYR A 193 -14.67 -12.48 0.35
C TYR A 193 -13.18 -12.67 0.07
N LEU A 194 -12.43 -13.29 0.99
CA LEU A 194 -10.99 -13.54 0.81
C LEU A 194 -10.71 -14.52 -0.33
N VAL A 195 -11.52 -15.57 -0.50
CA VAL A 195 -11.40 -16.51 -1.61
C VAL A 195 -11.68 -15.81 -2.94
N GLN A 196 -12.75 -15.01 -3.00
CA GLN A 196 -13.09 -14.20 -4.18
C GLN A 196 -11.96 -13.22 -4.52
N LEU A 197 -11.44 -12.49 -3.52
CA LEU A 197 -10.34 -11.54 -3.69
C LEU A 197 -9.07 -12.25 -4.18
N ARG A 198 -8.74 -13.41 -3.61
CA ARG A 198 -7.57 -14.15 -4.07
C ARG A 198 -7.75 -14.69 -5.49
N ALA A 199 -8.96 -15.14 -5.83
CA ALA A 199 -9.30 -15.63 -7.16
C ALA A 199 -9.16 -14.54 -8.23
N SER A 200 -9.57 -13.30 -7.95
CA SER A 200 -9.41 -12.18 -8.89
C SER A 200 -7.93 -11.81 -9.15
N LEU A 201 -7.05 -12.13 -8.20
CA LEU A 201 -5.60 -11.86 -8.29
C LEU A 201 -4.79 -12.99 -8.94
N LEU A 202 -5.36 -14.17 -9.21
CA LEU A 202 -4.61 -15.32 -9.75
C LEU A 202 -3.89 -15.02 -11.07
N ASN A 203 -4.48 -14.19 -11.94
CA ASN A 203 -3.88 -13.81 -13.22
C ASN A 203 -2.68 -12.86 -13.06
N THR A 204 -2.57 -12.20 -11.91
CA THR A 204 -1.47 -11.26 -11.63
C THR A 204 -0.26 -11.92 -10.96
N ASP A 205 -0.37 -13.19 -10.56
CA ASP A 205 0.69 -13.93 -9.90
C ASP A 205 1.99 -13.96 -10.72
N GLN A 206 1.88 -14.01 -12.06
CA GLN A 206 3.04 -14.05 -12.95
C GLN A 206 3.92 -12.79 -12.84
N PHE A 207 3.33 -11.63 -12.57
CA PHE A 207 4.09 -10.40 -12.39
C PHE A 207 4.91 -10.43 -11.10
N LEU A 208 4.37 -11.00 -10.02
CA LEU A 208 5.10 -11.14 -8.76
C LEU A 208 6.13 -12.27 -8.81
N SER A 209 5.85 -13.38 -9.49
CA SER A 209 6.78 -14.51 -9.56
C SER A 209 7.95 -14.29 -10.51
N SER A 210 7.80 -13.43 -11.52
CA SER A 210 8.88 -13.03 -12.42
C SER A 210 9.80 -11.95 -11.83
N ALA A 211 9.39 -11.33 -10.73
CA ALA A 211 10.18 -10.31 -10.07
C ALA A 211 11.40 -10.93 -9.37
N TYR A 212 12.54 -10.25 -9.49
CA TYR A 212 13.76 -10.67 -8.80
C TYR A 212 13.60 -10.70 -7.26
N ASP A 213 12.96 -9.67 -6.69
CA ASP A 213 12.63 -9.61 -5.26
C ASP A 213 11.12 -9.31 -5.11
N PRO A 214 10.28 -10.37 -5.00
CA PRO A 214 8.83 -10.22 -4.92
C PRO A 214 8.37 -9.36 -3.74
N TYR A 215 9.11 -9.41 -2.62
CA TYR A 215 8.78 -8.63 -1.43
C TYR A 215 8.99 -7.13 -1.67
N VAL A 216 10.12 -6.74 -2.28
CA VAL A 216 10.38 -5.31 -2.58
C VAL A 216 9.37 -4.79 -3.60
N MET A 217 9.06 -5.59 -4.62
CA MET A 217 8.04 -5.23 -5.62
C MET A 217 6.69 -4.99 -4.96
N LEU A 218 6.24 -5.91 -4.09
CA LEU A 218 4.95 -5.80 -3.43
C LEU A 218 4.89 -4.60 -2.47
N ARG A 219 5.97 -4.34 -1.72
CA ARG A 219 6.09 -3.16 -0.85
C ARG A 219 5.99 -1.87 -1.67
N ASP A 220 6.77 -1.76 -2.74
CA ASP A 220 6.81 -0.54 -3.56
C ASP A 220 5.45 -0.32 -4.25
N ALA A 221 4.80 -1.38 -4.75
CA ALA A 221 3.46 -1.32 -5.32
C ALA A 221 2.41 -0.87 -4.29
N TYR A 222 2.48 -1.39 -3.07
CA TYR A 222 1.62 -0.95 -1.97
C TYR A 222 1.80 0.56 -1.68
N LEU A 223 3.05 1.03 -1.53
CA LEU A 223 3.34 2.44 -1.26
C LEU A 223 2.87 3.35 -2.39
N GLN A 224 3.04 2.94 -3.65
CA GLN A 224 2.54 3.69 -4.80
C GLN A 224 1.02 3.77 -4.79
N ARG A 225 0.33 2.65 -4.56
CA ARG A 225 -1.13 2.61 -4.45
C ARG A 225 -1.64 3.48 -3.32
N ARG A 226 -1.02 3.46 -2.13
CA ARG A 226 -1.44 4.35 -1.02
C ARG A 226 -1.30 5.82 -1.39
N ASN A 227 -0.21 6.22 -2.03
CA ASN A 227 -0.06 7.60 -2.50
C ASN A 227 -1.11 7.94 -3.57
N TYR A 228 -1.38 7.04 -4.50
CA TYR A 228 -2.43 7.23 -5.49
C TYR A 228 -3.80 7.50 -4.82
N LEU A 229 -4.15 6.76 -3.77
CA LEU A 229 -5.41 6.96 -3.04
C LEU A 229 -5.44 8.29 -2.25
N ILE A 230 -4.33 8.63 -1.57
CA ILE A 230 -4.20 9.88 -0.79
C ILE A 230 -4.34 11.12 -1.68
N TYR A 231 -3.80 11.06 -2.90
CA TYR A 231 -3.85 12.17 -3.86
C TYR A 231 -4.94 11.99 -4.93
N HIS A 232 -5.91 11.11 -4.71
CA HIS A 232 -7.07 10.90 -5.59
C HIS A 232 -6.70 10.72 -7.08
N GLY A 233 -5.66 9.95 -7.32
CA GLY A 233 -5.16 9.62 -8.66
C GLY A 233 -4.17 10.62 -9.26
N ASN A 234 -3.89 11.74 -8.59
CA ASN A 234 -2.94 12.74 -9.06
C ASN A 234 -1.82 13.02 -8.03
N PRO A 235 -0.92 12.05 -7.78
CA PRO A 235 0.18 12.27 -6.85
C PRO A 235 1.14 13.36 -7.36
N PRO A 236 1.66 14.25 -6.49
CA PRO A 236 2.56 15.32 -6.90
C PRO A 236 3.83 14.76 -7.54
N THR A 237 4.34 15.47 -8.56
CA THR A 237 5.52 15.06 -9.33
C THR A 237 6.74 14.80 -8.45
N SER A 238 6.94 15.62 -7.41
CA SER A 238 8.04 15.45 -6.46
C SER A 238 8.02 14.09 -5.76
N LEU A 239 6.84 13.54 -5.43
CA LEU A 239 6.75 12.19 -4.85
C LEU A 239 7.07 11.12 -5.89
N GLN A 240 6.57 11.28 -7.12
CA GLN A 240 6.84 10.34 -8.22
C GLN A 240 8.36 10.28 -8.50
N GLU A 241 9.00 11.45 -8.57
CA GLU A 241 10.45 11.60 -8.76
C GLU A 241 11.23 10.93 -7.63
N ASN A 242 10.82 11.14 -6.38
CA ASN A 242 11.45 10.49 -5.23
C ASN A 242 11.39 8.95 -5.35
N PHE A 243 10.27 8.39 -5.83
CA PHE A 243 10.16 6.95 -6.08
C PHE A 243 11.08 6.47 -7.21
N GLU A 244 11.16 7.22 -8.30
CA GLU A 244 12.05 6.90 -9.43
C GLU A 244 13.52 6.97 -9.05
N GLN A 245 13.90 8.03 -8.35
CA GLN A 245 15.26 8.23 -7.87
C GLN A 245 15.68 7.10 -6.93
N ARG A 246 14.79 6.67 -6.01
CA ARG A 246 15.03 5.50 -5.14
C ARG A 246 15.14 4.19 -5.90
N ARG A 247 14.31 3.98 -6.93
CA ARG A 247 14.42 2.81 -7.83
C ARG A 247 15.78 2.78 -8.52
N CYS A 248 16.27 3.92 -9.01
CA CYS A 248 17.59 4.07 -9.64
C CYS A 248 18.72 3.64 -8.68
N TRP A 249 18.72 4.20 -7.46
CA TRP A 249 19.73 3.86 -6.44
C TRP A 249 19.68 2.39 -6.00
N ARG A 250 18.49 1.81 -5.88
CA ARG A 250 18.35 0.38 -5.56
C ARG A 250 18.90 -0.51 -6.66
N GLN A 251 18.55 -0.26 -7.93
CA GLN A 251 19.08 -1.03 -9.06
C GLN A 251 20.60 -0.98 -9.13
N ARG A 252 21.20 0.18 -8.82
CA ARG A 252 22.65 0.37 -8.74
C ARG A 252 23.31 -0.43 -7.63
N GLN A 253 22.77 -0.34 -6.41
CA GLN A 253 23.28 -1.14 -5.29
C GLN A 253 23.18 -2.63 -5.61
N TRP A 254 22.11 -3.03 -6.29
CA TRP A 254 21.91 -4.39 -6.73
C TRP A 254 22.98 -4.81 -7.74
N GLY A 255 23.18 -4.05 -8.83
CA GLY A 255 24.23 -4.31 -9.84
C GLY A 255 25.66 -4.35 -9.28
N ARG A 256 25.96 -3.57 -8.24
CA ARG A 256 27.24 -3.66 -7.52
C ARG A 256 27.40 -4.96 -6.73
N ARG A 257 26.31 -5.51 -6.20
CA ARG A 257 26.30 -6.68 -5.30
C ARG A 257 26.35 -8.02 -6.02
N ILE A 258 25.68 -8.13 -7.17
CA ILE A 258 25.81 -9.28 -8.09
C ILE A 258 27.15 -9.24 -8.85
N GLY A 259 27.84 -8.10 -8.81
CA GLY A 259 28.90 -7.78 -9.74
C GLY A 259 28.36 -7.69 -11.16
N TYR A 260 29.08 -6.98 -12.02
CA TYR A 260 29.06 -7.28 -13.45
C TYR A 260 29.74 -8.64 -13.70
N GLY A 261 29.27 -9.70 -13.02
CA GLY A 261 29.90 -11.02 -12.90
C GLY A 261 29.29 -12.08 -13.80
N GLY A 262 28.39 -11.71 -14.72
CA GLY A 262 27.77 -12.62 -15.68
C GLY A 262 28.44 -12.66 -17.06
N VAL A 263 29.35 -11.74 -17.38
CA VAL A 263 29.96 -11.69 -18.74
C VAL A 263 31.48 -11.63 -18.75
N VAL A 264 32.18 -11.35 -17.64
CA VAL A 264 33.64 -11.13 -17.76
C VAL A 264 34.41 -11.71 -16.58
N GLY A 265 34.71 -13.01 -16.66
CA GLY A 265 35.79 -13.66 -15.91
C GLY A 265 37.19 -13.08 -16.17
N ALA A 266 37.31 -12.09 -17.07
CA ALA A 266 38.55 -11.32 -17.31
C ALA A 266 38.59 -9.93 -16.59
N ALA A 267 37.51 -9.49 -15.92
CA ALA A 267 37.37 -8.10 -15.45
C ALA A 267 37.86 -7.84 -14.01
N ALA A 268 38.53 -8.78 -13.36
CA ALA A 268 39.26 -8.48 -12.12
C ALA A 268 40.44 -7.51 -12.36
N ARG A 269 40.96 -7.44 -13.60
CA ARG A 269 42.00 -6.50 -14.03
C ARG A 269 41.49 -5.18 -14.61
N LEU A 270 40.17 -5.04 -14.84
CA LEU A 270 39.56 -3.82 -15.41
C LEU A 270 39.00 -2.87 -14.35
N ARG A 271 38.96 -3.31 -13.08
CA ARG A 271 38.47 -2.50 -11.96
C ARG A 271 39.34 -1.27 -11.64
N SER A 272 40.56 -1.21 -12.18
CA SER A 272 41.48 -0.07 -12.12
C SER A 272 41.51 0.79 -13.40
N SER A 273 40.68 0.48 -14.42
CA SER A 273 40.65 1.26 -15.65
C SER A 273 39.89 2.59 -15.46
N PRO A 274 40.46 3.74 -15.86
CA PRO A 274 39.81 5.05 -15.74
C PRO A 274 38.41 5.11 -16.37
N ARG A 275 38.14 4.30 -17.41
CA ARG A 275 36.85 4.28 -18.12
C ARG A 275 35.72 3.71 -17.27
N HIS A 276 35.95 2.65 -16.51
CA HIS A 276 34.93 2.08 -15.63
C HIS A 276 34.55 3.01 -14.48
N ALA A 277 35.54 3.67 -13.88
CA ALA A 277 35.29 4.69 -12.85
C ALA A 277 34.51 5.90 -13.40
N SER A 278 34.74 6.24 -14.68
CA SER A 278 34.04 7.32 -15.36
C SER A 278 32.58 6.96 -15.68
N ASP A 279 32.32 5.73 -16.14
CA ASP A 279 30.97 5.24 -16.41
C ASP A 279 30.13 5.11 -15.13
N GLU A 280 30.74 4.64 -14.03
CA GLU A 280 30.06 4.56 -12.74
C GLU A 280 29.67 5.95 -12.21
N LYS A 281 30.60 6.91 -12.28
CA LYS A 281 30.31 8.32 -11.95
C LYS A 281 29.23 8.92 -12.85
N ARG A 282 29.20 8.60 -14.15
CA ARG A 282 28.20 9.10 -15.10
C ARG A 282 26.80 8.57 -14.79
N LEU A 283 26.71 7.30 -14.39
CA LEU A 283 25.46 6.70 -13.94
C LEU A 283 25.03 7.25 -12.56
N ASP A 284 25.96 7.53 -11.64
CA ASP A 284 25.67 8.14 -10.31
C ASP A 284 25.15 9.55 -10.51
N ALA A 285 25.80 10.30 -11.38
CA ALA A 285 25.34 11.58 -11.83
C ALA A 285 23.92 11.47 -12.43
N GLY A 286 23.60 10.42 -13.18
CA GLY A 286 22.26 10.16 -13.74
C GLY A 286 21.16 10.02 -12.67
N CYS A 287 21.39 9.23 -11.63
CA CYS A 287 20.45 9.11 -10.51
C CYS A 287 20.34 10.41 -9.69
N CYS A 288 21.42 11.19 -9.52
CA CYS A 288 21.33 12.51 -8.85
C CYS A 288 20.56 13.53 -9.73
N SER A 289 20.78 13.55 -11.04
CA SER A 289 20.10 14.49 -11.95
C SER A 289 18.60 14.27 -12.08
N LEU A 290 18.10 13.04 -11.86
CA LEU A 290 16.66 12.77 -11.82
C LEU A 290 15.96 13.56 -10.69
N GLY A 291 16.64 13.79 -9.56
CA GLY A 291 16.12 14.62 -8.46
C GLY A 291 16.41 16.12 -8.66
N ALA A 292 17.61 16.47 -9.14
CA ALA A 292 18.02 17.87 -9.30
C ALA A 292 17.32 18.60 -10.46
N ALA A 293 17.01 17.93 -11.57
CA ALA A 293 16.40 18.56 -12.75
C ALA A 293 14.92 18.95 -12.54
N ARG A 294 14.29 18.54 -11.44
CA ARG A 294 12.85 18.73 -11.20
C ARG A 294 12.46 19.23 -9.80
N GLY A 295 13.43 19.64 -8.99
CA GLY A 295 13.21 20.41 -7.75
C GLY A 295 12.88 19.60 -6.49
N SER A 296 13.18 18.30 -6.45
CA SER A 296 12.91 17.46 -5.28
C SER A 296 14.00 17.59 -4.20
N ARG A 297 13.59 17.61 -2.91
CA ARG A 297 14.47 17.87 -1.74
C ARG A 297 15.15 16.60 -1.19
N LEU A 298 15.45 15.61 -2.04
CA LEU A 298 16.09 14.34 -1.67
C LEU A 298 17.37 14.11 -2.50
N ASP A 299 18.47 14.81 -2.18
CA ASP A 299 19.68 14.75 -3.02
C ASP A 299 21.02 14.48 -2.29
N ARG A 300 21.03 14.28 -0.97
CA ARG A 300 22.31 14.04 -0.25
C ARG A 300 22.30 12.90 0.76
N SER A 301 21.23 12.78 1.55
CA SER A 301 21.14 11.75 2.60
C SER A 301 21.08 10.34 2.02
N ASP A 302 20.36 10.16 0.91
CA ASP A 302 20.15 8.83 0.32
C ASP A 302 21.38 8.41 -0.49
N ALA A 303 21.98 9.30 -1.29
CA ALA A 303 23.24 9.03 -1.99
C ALA A 303 24.37 8.56 -1.04
N GLY A 304 24.42 9.09 0.18
CA GLY A 304 25.34 8.64 1.23
C GLY A 304 25.13 7.18 1.65
N LYS A 305 23.88 6.72 1.75
CA LYS A 305 23.54 5.33 2.10
C LYS A 305 23.86 4.34 0.98
N PHE A 306 23.77 4.80 -0.27
CA PHE A 306 24.04 3.97 -1.46
C PHE A 306 25.48 4.07 -1.97
N GLY A 307 26.35 4.89 -1.35
CA GLY A 307 27.76 5.04 -1.69
C GLY A 307 28.06 6.03 -2.84
N GLY A 308 27.08 6.81 -3.29
CA GLY A 308 27.19 7.76 -4.42
C GLY A 308 27.29 9.24 -4.01
N ALA A 309 27.51 9.53 -2.73
CA ALA A 309 27.51 10.90 -2.19
C ALA A 309 28.56 11.84 -2.81
N SER A 310 29.66 11.32 -3.35
CA SER A 310 30.68 12.12 -4.04
C SER A 310 30.16 12.69 -5.37
N ALA A 311 29.38 11.90 -6.12
CA ALA A 311 28.84 12.30 -7.42
C ALA A 311 27.70 13.34 -7.32
N CYS A 312 26.86 13.28 -6.29
CA CYS A 312 25.82 14.30 -6.09
C CYS A 312 26.40 15.64 -5.55
N ARG A 313 27.61 15.62 -4.97
CA ARG A 313 28.27 16.83 -4.44
C ARG A 313 28.66 17.83 -5.55
N GLU A 314 28.94 17.34 -6.75
CA GLU A 314 29.38 18.16 -7.90
C GLU A 314 28.25 18.93 -8.61
N ARG A 315 26.97 18.56 -8.42
CA ARG A 315 25.82 19.26 -9.04
C ARG A 315 25.12 20.28 -8.14
N GLY A 316 25.32 20.22 -6.82
CA GLY A 316 24.79 21.23 -5.89
C GLY A 316 25.65 22.49 -5.74
N ALA A 317 26.68 22.64 -6.60
CA ALA A 317 27.60 23.77 -6.64
C ALA A 317 27.43 24.64 -7.91
N ARG A 318 26.31 24.50 -8.62
CA ARG A 318 25.93 25.35 -9.76
C ARG A 318 24.51 25.85 -9.57
#